data_AF-Q9Y272-F1
#
_entry.id   AF-Q9Y272-F1
#
_cell.length_a   1.000
_cell.length_b   1.000
_cell.length_c   1.000
_cell.angle_alpha   90.00
_cell.angle_beta   90.00
_cell.angle_gamma   90.00
#
_symmetry.space_group_name_H-M   'P 1'
#
loop_
_entity.id
_entity.type
_entity.pdbx_description
1 polymer ?
#
loop_
_entity_poly.entity_id
_entity_poly.type
_entity_poly.pdbx_seq_one_letter_code
_entity_poly.pdbx_strand_id
1 'polypeptide(L)'
;MKLAAMIKKMCPSDSELSIPAKNCYRMVILGSSKVGKTAIVSRFLTGRFEDAYTPTIEDFHRKFYSIRGEVYQLDILDTSGNHPFPAMRRLSILTGDVFILVFSLDNRDSFEEVQRLRQQILDTKSCLKNKTKENVDVPLVICGNKGDRDFYREVDQREIEQLVGDDPQRCAYFEISAKKNSSLDQMFRALFAMAKLPSEMSPDLHRKVSVQYCDVLHKKALRNKKLLRAGSGGGGGDPGDAFGIVAPFARRPSVHSDLMYIREKASAGSQAKDKERCVIS
;
A
#
# COMPACT_ATOMS: atom_id res chain seq x y z
N MET A 1 28.73 2.49 -1.92
CA MET A 1 28.81 1.96 -0.54
C MET A 1 27.53 2.11 0.27
N LYS A 2 26.72 3.17 0.10
CA LYS A 2 25.43 3.37 0.79
C LYS A 2 24.40 2.26 0.52
N LEU A 3 24.24 1.84 -0.74
CA LEU A 3 23.27 0.81 -1.13
C LEU A 3 23.47 -0.53 -0.41
N ALA A 4 24.70 -1.03 -0.29
CA ALA A 4 24.97 -2.29 0.40
C ALA A 4 24.74 -2.21 1.92
N ALA A 5 25.00 -1.05 2.54
CA ALA A 5 24.70 -0.82 3.96
C ALA A 5 23.18 -0.70 4.21
N MET A 6 22.44 -0.09 3.28
CA MET A 6 20.98 0.05 3.36
C MET A 6 20.27 -1.27 3.06
N ILE A 7 20.73 -2.03 2.07
CA ILE A 7 20.23 -3.37 1.77
C ILE A 7 20.55 -4.34 2.92
N LYS A 8 21.70 -4.19 3.60
CA LYS A 8 21.99 -4.90 4.84
C LYS A 8 21.00 -4.58 5.97
N LYS A 9 20.47 -3.36 6.03
CA LYS A 9 19.36 -3.05 6.93
C LYS A 9 18.07 -3.73 6.45
N MET A 10 17.79 -3.85 5.15
CA MET A 10 16.53 -4.35 4.60
C MET A 10 16.38 -5.88 4.49
N CYS A 11 17.43 -6.64 4.76
CA CYS A 11 17.36 -8.10 4.77
C CYS A 11 16.73 -8.60 6.08
N PRO A 12 15.61 -9.33 6.03
CA PRO A 12 14.91 -9.80 7.22
C PRO A 12 15.59 -11.06 7.76
N SER A 13 16.67 -10.88 8.51
CA SER A 13 17.17 -11.88 9.45
C SER A 13 16.97 -11.33 10.87
N ASP A 14 15.76 -11.45 11.41
CA ASP A 14 15.32 -11.25 12.81
C ASP A 14 15.96 -10.13 13.66
N SER A 15 16.60 -9.14 13.04
CA SER A 15 17.19 -7.98 13.70
C SER A 15 16.41 -6.76 13.24
N GLU A 16 15.55 -6.29 14.15
CA GLU A 16 14.58 -5.21 13.99
C GLU A 16 15.13 -4.06 13.13
N LEU A 17 14.64 -3.92 11.89
CA LEU A 17 14.63 -2.57 11.32
C LEU A 17 13.69 -1.75 12.20
N SER A 18 14.25 -0.82 12.96
CA SER A 18 13.48 0.23 13.62
C SER A 18 13.00 1.23 12.58
N ILE A 19 11.99 0.84 11.80
CA ILE A 19 11.30 1.72 10.87
C ILE A 19 10.39 2.61 11.72
N PRO A 20 10.52 3.95 11.65
CA PRO A 20 9.63 4.84 12.38
C PRO A 20 8.16 4.53 12.06
N ALA A 21 7.26 4.53 13.05
CA ALA A 21 5.85 4.21 12.83
C ALA A 21 5.19 5.08 11.74
N LYS A 22 5.63 6.35 11.60
CA LYS A 22 5.22 7.27 10.53
C LYS A 22 5.60 6.83 9.11
N ASN A 23 6.49 5.85 8.95
CA ASN A 23 6.93 5.30 7.66
C ASN A 23 6.35 3.89 7.40
N CYS A 24 5.46 3.41 8.28
CA CYS A 24 4.81 2.10 8.17
C CYS A 24 3.34 2.27 7.76
N TYR A 25 3.01 1.76 6.58
CA TYR A 25 1.68 1.91 5.97
C TYR A 25 1.07 0.56 5.63
N ARG A 26 -0.26 0.49 5.68
CA ARG A 26 -1.02 -0.69 5.26
C ARG A 26 -1.96 -0.38 4.11
N MET A 27 -1.73 -1.00 2.96
CA MET A 27 -2.65 -1.00 1.82
C MET A 27 -3.61 -2.18 1.95
N VAL A 28 -4.90 -1.92 1.82
CA VAL A 28 -5.94 -2.97 1.86
C VAL A 28 -6.70 -2.95 0.54
N ILE A 29 -6.75 -4.09 -0.13
CA ILE A 29 -7.47 -4.26 -1.39
C ILE A 29 -8.75 -5.04 -1.10
N LEU A 30 -9.89 -4.47 -1.46
CA LEU A 30 -11.22 -5.03 -1.21
C LEU A 30 -12.05 -5.07 -2.51
N GLY A 31 -13.08 -5.90 -2.52
CA GLY A 31 -13.96 -6.10 -3.68
C GLY A 31 -14.37 -7.56 -3.82
N SER A 32 -15.36 -7.85 -4.67
CA SER A 32 -15.91 -9.20 -4.85
C SER A 32 -14.87 -10.23 -5.32
N SER A 33 -15.25 -11.50 -5.27
CA SER A 33 -14.39 -12.58 -5.77
C SER A 33 -14.20 -12.48 -7.28
N LYS A 34 -13.05 -12.91 -7.80
CA LYS A 34 -12.73 -12.93 -9.25
C LYS A 34 -12.68 -11.57 -9.97
N VAL A 35 -12.73 -10.44 -9.25
CA VAL A 35 -12.55 -9.10 -9.84
C VAL A 35 -11.10 -8.78 -10.21
N GLY A 36 -10.13 -9.54 -9.68
CA GLY A 36 -8.70 -9.41 -10.02
C GLY A 36 -7.82 -8.71 -8.97
N LYS A 37 -8.21 -8.70 -7.69
CA LYS A 37 -7.42 -8.13 -6.57
C LYS A 37 -5.99 -8.68 -6.52
N THR A 38 -5.85 -10.01 -6.44
CA THR A 38 -4.56 -10.70 -6.45
C THR A 38 -3.74 -10.43 -7.71
N ALA A 39 -4.40 -10.26 -8.87
CA ALA A 39 -3.71 -9.92 -10.11
C ALA A 39 -3.11 -8.50 -10.07
N ILE A 40 -3.83 -7.53 -9.48
CA ILE A 40 -3.34 -6.16 -9.26
C ILE A 40 -2.16 -6.19 -8.28
N VAL A 41 -2.28 -6.92 -7.18
CA VAL A 41 -1.21 -7.08 -6.18
C VAL A 41 0.02 -7.75 -6.78
N SER A 42 -0.15 -8.80 -7.58
CA SER A 42 0.95 -9.48 -8.26
C SER A 42 1.66 -8.55 -9.26
N ARG A 43 0.92 -7.75 -10.03
CA ARG A 43 1.49 -6.72 -10.92
C ARG A 43 2.28 -5.68 -10.14
N PHE A 44 1.74 -5.19 -9.03
CA PHE A 44 2.41 -4.24 -8.16
C PHE A 44 3.75 -4.79 -7.60
N LEU A 45 3.73 -6.02 -7.10
CA LEU A 45 4.87 -6.65 -6.45
C LEU A 45 5.93 -7.14 -7.43
N THR A 46 5.51 -7.94 -8.41
CA THR A 46 6.41 -8.70 -9.28
C THR A 46 6.45 -8.17 -10.72
N GLY A 47 5.46 -7.35 -11.10
CA GLY A 47 5.27 -6.93 -12.50
C GLY A 47 4.71 -8.05 -13.38
N ARG A 48 4.27 -9.18 -12.82
CA ARG A 48 3.75 -10.34 -13.57
C ARG A 48 2.24 -10.46 -13.43
N PHE A 49 1.65 -11.24 -14.32
CA PHE A 49 0.25 -11.61 -14.31
C PHE A 49 0.15 -13.11 -14.58
N GLU A 50 -0.75 -13.77 -13.87
CA GLU A 50 -1.01 -15.19 -14.00
C GLU A 50 -2.48 -15.36 -14.43
N ASP A 51 -2.71 -16.05 -15.55
CA ASP A 51 -4.07 -16.31 -16.05
C ASP A 51 -4.82 -17.35 -15.19
N ALA A 52 -4.09 -18.21 -14.46
CA ALA A 52 -4.68 -19.23 -13.62
C ALA A 52 -5.37 -18.60 -12.39
N TYR A 53 -6.62 -18.98 -12.14
CA TYR A 53 -7.37 -18.50 -10.97
C TYR A 53 -7.29 -19.51 -9.82
N THR A 54 -6.64 -19.09 -8.74
CA THR A 54 -6.70 -19.75 -7.44
C THR A 54 -7.49 -18.85 -6.48
N PRO A 55 -8.60 -19.31 -5.88
CA PRO A 55 -9.34 -18.51 -4.91
C PRO A 55 -8.46 -18.08 -3.73
N THR A 56 -8.35 -16.77 -3.53
CA THR A 56 -7.64 -16.17 -2.40
C THR A 56 -8.45 -16.35 -1.10
N ILE A 57 -7.79 -16.72 -0.01
CA ILE A 57 -8.39 -16.73 1.35
C ILE A 57 -8.17 -15.37 2.01
N GLU A 58 -6.91 -15.04 2.27
CA GLU A 58 -6.39 -13.72 2.63
C GLU A 58 -4.88 -13.86 2.55
N ASP A 59 -4.23 -13.06 1.72
CA ASP A 59 -2.78 -13.06 1.58
C ASP A 59 -2.19 -11.75 2.12
N PHE A 60 -1.02 -11.89 2.72
CA PHE A 60 -0.29 -10.78 3.29
C PHE A 60 1.08 -10.68 2.63
N HIS A 61 1.38 -9.51 2.09
CA HIS A 61 2.68 -9.19 1.55
C HIS A 61 3.28 -8.01 2.29
N ARG A 62 4.61 -7.99 2.34
CA ARG A 62 5.36 -6.85 2.86
C ARG A 62 6.40 -6.42 1.84
N LYS A 63 6.45 -5.12 1.59
CA LYS A 63 7.43 -4.52 0.70
C LYS A 63 8.12 -3.37 1.42
N PHE A 64 9.45 -3.40 1.41
CA PHE A 64 10.29 -2.35 1.96
C PHE A 64 10.78 -1.44 0.84
N TYR A 65 10.91 -0.14 1.14
CA TYR A 65 11.46 0.85 0.22
C TYR A 65 12.61 1.60 0.86
N SER A 66 13.65 1.86 0.08
CA SER A 66 14.72 2.81 0.37
C SER A 66 14.48 4.04 -0.49
N ILE A 67 14.06 5.16 0.11
CA ILE A 67 13.74 6.38 -0.63
C ILE A 67 14.44 7.54 0.05
N ARG A 68 15.37 8.19 -0.66
CA ARG A 68 16.09 9.40 -0.18
C ARG A 68 16.77 9.22 1.18
N GLY A 69 17.28 8.02 1.48
CA GLY A 69 17.95 7.70 2.75
C GLY A 69 17.03 7.12 3.83
N GLU A 70 15.71 7.28 3.68
CA GLU A 70 14.71 6.77 4.61
C GLU A 70 14.22 5.38 4.21
N VAL A 71 13.80 4.60 5.22
CA VAL A 71 13.18 3.29 5.01
C VAL A 71 11.68 3.41 5.22
N TYR A 72 10.91 2.85 4.30
CA TYR A 72 9.45 2.74 4.38
C TYR A 72 9.04 1.27 4.33
N GLN A 73 7.96 0.95 5.03
CA GLN A 73 7.31 -0.36 4.99
C GLN A 73 5.88 -0.20 4.46
N LEU A 74 5.57 -0.97 3.43
CA LEU A 74 4.20 -1.14 2.94
C LEU A 74 3.76 -2.58 3.18
N ASP A 75 2.82 -2.75 4.11
CA ASP A 75 2.07 -3.98 4.29
C ASP A 75 0.89 -3.98 3.33
N ILE A 76 0.67 -5.09 2.63
CA ILE A 76 -0.38 -5.22 1.62
C ILE A 76 -1.26 -6.38 2.04
N LEU A 77 -2.53 -6.09 2.25
CA LEU A 77 -3.54 -7.08 2.56
C LEU A 77 -4.38 -7.34 1.31
N ASP A 78 -4.15 -8.48 0.67
CA ASP A 78 -4.97 -8.98 -0.42
C ASP A 78 -6.08 -9.87 0.14
N THR A 79 -7.30 -9.36 0.19
CA THR A 79 -8.39 -10.10 0.82
C THR A 79 -9.02 -11.10 -0.14
N SER A 80 -9.66 -12.14 0.39
CA SER A 80 -10.70 -12.83 -0.35
C SER A 80 -11.79 -11.85 -0.79
N GLY A 81 -12.48 -12.19 -1.88
CA GLY A 81 -13.71 -11.47 -2.23
C GLY A 81 -14.96 -12.00 -1.54
N ASN A 82 -14.82 -13.11 -0.83
CA ASN A 82 -15.84 -13.66 0.05
C ASN A 82 -15.35 -13.45 1.47
N HIS A 83 -16.01 -12.61 2.25
CA HIS A 83 -15.65 -12.40 3.65
C HIS A 83 -16.63 -13.16 4.55
N PRO A 84 -16.39 -14.44 4.86
CA PRO A 84 -17.28 -15.20 5.74
C PRO A 84 -17.34 -14.64 7.17
N PHE A 85 -16.34 -13.84 7.56
CA PHE A 85 -16.21 -13.28 8.90
C PHE A 85 -16.22 -11.74 8.86
N PRO A 86 -17.38 -11.08 9.10
CA PRO A 86 -17.49 -9.62 9.11
C PRO A 86 -16.51 -8.92 10.07
N ALA A 87 -16.18 -9.56 11.20
CA ALA A 87 -15.21 -9.03 12.16
C ALA A 87 -13.80 -8.87 11.56
N MET A 88 -13.36 -9.81 10.73
CA MET A 88 -12.06 -9.74 10.04
C MET A 88 -12.04 -8.66 8.97
N ARG A 89 -13.16 -8.48 8.24
CA ARG A 89 -13.32 -7.36 7.31
C ARG A 89 -13.20 -6.02 8.05
N ARG A 90 -13.89 -5.87 9.18
CA ARG A 90 -13.81 -4.65 10.01
C ARG A 90 -12.38 -4.42 10.54
N LEU A 91 -11.67 -5.45 10.99
CA LEU A 91 -10.28 -5.35 11.43
C LEU A 91 -9.35 -4.90 10.29
N SER A 92 -9.55 -5.46 9.09
CA SER A 92 -8.83 -5.06 7.88
C SER A 92 -9.02 -3.57 7.58
N ILE A 93 -10.27 -3.10 7.63
CA ILE A 93 -10.58 -1.68 7.45
C ILE A 93 -9.96 -0.82 8.55
N LEU A 94 -10.10 -1.20 9.83
CA LEU A 94 -9.54 -0.43 10.95
C LEU A 94 -8.03 -0.27 10.81
N THR A 95 -7.32 -1.32 10.40
CA THR A 95 -5.86 -1.31 10.25
C THR A 95 -5.35 -0.73 8.92
N GLY A 96 -6.19 -0.60 7.89
CA GLY A 96 -5.77 -0.08 6.59
C GLY A 96 -5.53 1.43 6.59
N ASP A 97 -4.48 1.91 5.93
CA ASP A 97 -4.18 3.33 5.77
C ASP A 97 -4.61 3.86 4.41
N VAL A 98 -4.50 3.01 3.39
CA VAL A 98 -4.86 3.32 2.02
C VAL A 98 -5.69 2.16 1.47
N PHE A 99 -6.71 2.47 0.68
CA PHE A 99 -7.68 1.50 0.21
C PHE A 99 -7.76 1.46 -1.31
N ILE A 100 -7.85 0.25 -1.84
CA ILE A 100 -8.19 0.01 -3.24
C ILE A 100 -9.47 -0.81 -3.26
N LEU A 101 -10.55 -0.22 -3.78
CA LEU A 101 -11.80 -0.92 -4.04
C LEU A 101 -11.83 -1.37 -5.49
N VAL A 102 -11.97 -2.67 -5.72
CA VAL A 102 -11.89 -3.26 -7.05
C VAL A 102 -13.23 -3.89 -7.41
N PHE A 103 -13.79 -3.47 -8.52
CA PHE A 103 -14.88 -4.20 -9.20
C PHE A 103 -14.40 -4.62 -10.59
N SER A 104 -15.19 -5.45 -11.24
CA SER A 104 -14.95 -5.85 -12.62
C SER A 104 -15.94 -5.14 -13.53
N LEU A 105 -15.47 -4.54 -14.62
CA LEU A 105 -16.35 -3.88 -15.60
C LEU A 105 -17.36 -4.86 -16.22
N ASP A 106 -17.00 -6.15 -16.29
CA ASP A 106 -17.83 -7.27 -16.78
C ASP A 106 -18.69 -7.95 -15.69
N ASN A 107 -18.94 -7.30 -14.56
CA ASN A 107 -19.76 -7.87 -13.48
C ASN A 107 -20.44 -6.77 -12.65
N ARG A 108 -21.74 -6.60 -12.84
CA ARG A 108 -22.57 -5.62 -12.14
C ARG A 108 -22.58 -5.80 -10.61
N ASP A 109 -22.78 -7.02 -10.12
CA ASP A 109 -22.84 -7.32 -8.68
C ASP A 109 -21.56 -6.88 -7.94
N SER A 110 -20.42 -6.97 -8.62
CA SER A 110 -19.13 -6.56 -8.07
C SER A 110 -19.02 -5.05 -7.85
N PHE A 111 -19.71 -4.26 -8.67
CA PHE A 111 -19.80 -2.80 -8.50
C PHE A 111 -20.68 -2.44 -7.31
N GLU A 112 -21.82 -3.10 -7.13
CA GLU A 112 -22.69 -2.89 -5.96
C GLU A 112 -21.99 -3.22 -4.64
N GLU A 113 -21.18 -4.29 -4.60
CA GLU A 113 -20.37 -4.59 -3.40
C GLU A 113 -19.33 -3.50 -3.14
N VAL A 114 -18.73 -2.90 -4.16
CA VAL A 114 -17.82 -1.75 -3.99
C VAL A 114 -18.53 -0.54 -3.39
N GLN A 115 -19.78 -0.26 -3.78
CA GLN A 115 -20.58 0.81 -3.15
C GLN A 115 -20.77 0.55 -1.65
N ARG A 116 -21.14 -0.69 -1.27
CA ARG A 116 -21.31 -1.09 0.14
C ARG A 116 -19.99 -1.02 0.91
N LEU A 117 -18.89 -1.50 0.33
CA LEU A 117 -17.56 -1.47 0.93
C LEU A 117 -17.05 -0.05 1.17
N ARG A 118 -17.28 0.87 0.23
CA ARG A 118 -16.94 2.29 0.40
C ARG A 118 -17.64 2.86 1.63
N GLN A 119 -18.94 2.66 1.76
CA GLN A 119 -19.70 3.14 2.91
C GLN A 119 -19.16 2.54 4.22
N GLN A 120 -18.93 1.22 4.24
CA GLN A 120 -18.35 0.54 5.41
C GLN A 120 -16.97 1.09 5.82
N ILE A 121 -16.11 1.45 4.86
CA ILE A 121 -14.81 2.08 5.12
C ILE A 121 -15.01 3.44 5.78
N LEU A 122 -15.85 4.30 5.18
CA LEU A 122 -16.09 5.65 5.69
C LEU A 122 -16.69 5.62 7.10
N ASP A 123 -17.65 4.75 7.35
CA ASP A 123 -18.28 4.58 8.67
C ASP A 123 -17.28 4.06 9.70
N THR A 124 -16.52 3.02 9.36
CA THR A 124 -15.53 2.44 10.29
C THR A 124 -14.41 3.41 10.61
N LYS A 125 -13.94 4.17 9.61
CA LYS A 125 -12.88 5.17 9.79
C LYS A 125 -13.37 6.43 10.50
N SER A 126 -14.64 6.80 10.37
CA SER A 126 -15.20 7.94 11.11
C SER A 126 -15.28 7.67 12.62
N CYS A 127 -15.57 6.43 13.05
CA CYS A 127 -15.63 6.06 14.47
C CYS A 127 -14.29 6.25 15.23
N LEU A 128 -13.16 6.23 14.54
CA LEU A 128 -11.85 6.46 15.16
C LEU A 128 -11.60 7.93 15.51
N LYS A 129 -12.45 8.87 15.08
CA LYS A 129 -12.17 10.32 15.03
C LYS A 129 -12.81 11.16 16.14
N ASN A 130 -13.24 10.59 17.26
CA ASN A 130 -14.03 11.29 18.30
C ASN A 130 -13.38 12.51 19.01
N LYS A 131 -12.37 13.20 18.44
CA LYS A 131 -11.73 14.39 19.06
C LYS A 131 -11.30 15.53 18.12
N THR A 132 -11.56 15.50 16.80
CA THR A 132 -11.26 16.67 15.93
C THR A 132 -12.20 16.77 14.75
N LYS A 133 -12.79 17.96 14.54
CA LYS A 133 -13.66 18.33 13.40
C LYS A 133 -12.98 18.29 12.03
N GLU A 134 -11.83 17.64 11.90
CA GLU A 134 -11.14 17.50 10.62
C GLU A 134 -11.54 16.18 9.96
N ASN A 135 -12.06 16.29 8.74
CA ASN A 135 -12.34 15.14 7.90
C ASN A 135 -11.03 14.38 7.68
N VAL A 136 -10.79 13.27 8.40
CA VAL A 136 -9.65 12.41 8.01
C VAL A 136 -9.89 11.95 6.58
N ASP A 137 -9.01 12.40 5.71
CA ASP A 137 -8.86 11.90 4.36
C ASP A 137 -8.53 10.41 4.47
N VAL A 138 -9.40 9.58 3.91
CA VAL A 138 -9.16 8.14 3.79
C VAL A 138 -8.73 7.94 2.34
N PRO A 139 -7.42 7.85 2.03
CA PRO A 139 -6.95 7.71 0.66
C PRO A 139 -7.54 6.44 0.06
N LEU A 140 -8.44 6.62 -0.91
CA LEU A 140 -9.23 5.54 -1.48
C LEU A 140 -9.26 5.70 -2.99
N VAL A 141 -8.92 4.61 -3.68
CA VAL A 141 -9.09 4.51 -5.13
C VAL A 141 -10.14 3.44 -5.43
N ILE A 142 -11.04 3.75 -6.36
CA ILE A 142 -11.96 2.79 -6.96
C ILE A 142 -11.40 2.38 -8.33
N CYS A 143 -11.38 1.08 -8.59
CA CYS A 143 -10.84 0.51 -9.82
C CYS A 143 -11.90 -0.33 -10.54
N GLY A 144 -12.23 0.06 -11.77
CA GLY A 144 -12.92 -0.81 -12.72
C GLY A 144 -11.89 -1.68 -13.44
N ASN A 145 -11.70 -2.92 -12.98
CA ASN A 145 -10.73 -3.83 -13.58
C ASN A 145 -11.33 -4.58 -14.78
N LYS A 146 -10.44 -5.23 -15.53
CA LYS A 146 -10.73 -5.98 -16.77
C LYS A 146 -11.20 -5.06 -17.91
N GLY A 147 -10.62 -3.86 -18.03
CA GLY A 147 -10.82 -2.99 -19.20
C GLY A 147 -10.47 -3.64 -20.53
N ASP A 148 -9.72 -4.76 -20.54
CA ASP A 148 -9.50 -5.59 -21.73
C ASP A 148 -10.74 -6.37 -22.20
N ARG A 149 -11.85 -6.32 -21.44
CA ARG A 149 -13.13 -6.99 -21.71
C ARG A 149 -14.28 -6.01 -21.91
N ASP A 150 -14.01 -4.85 -22.49
CA ASP A 150 -14.99 -3.77 -22.65
C ASP A 150 -16.27 -4.20 -23.41
N PHE A 151 -16.17 -5.16 -24.33
CA PHE A 151 -17.32 -5.75 -25.02
C PHE A 151 -18.35 -6.40 -24.08
N TYR A 152 -17.92 -6.85 -22.89
CA TYR A 152 -18.77 -7.48 -21.87
C TYR A 152 -19.11 -6.52 -20.72
N ARG A 153 -18.96 -5.21 -20.90
CA ARG A 153 -19.22 -4.22 -19.85
C ARG A 153 -20.69 -4.27 -19.39
N GLU A 154 -20.89 -4.32 -18.08
CA GLU A 154 -22.21 -4.32 -17.43
C GLU A 154 -22.45 -3.08 -16.53
N VAL A 155 -21.42 -2.25 -16.32
CA VAL A 155 -21.47 -1.08 -15.41
C VAL A 155 -21.42 0.20 -16.23
N ASP A 156 -22.43 1.05 -16.05
CA ASP A 156 -22.53 2.35 -16.74
C ASP A 156 -21.58 3.39 -16.13
N GLN A 157 -20.97 4.19 -17.01
CA GLN A 157 -20.01 5.22 -16.62
C GLN A 157 -20.62 6.27 -15.67
N ARG A 158 -21.90 6.63 -15.84
CA ARG A 158 -22.58 7.63 -15.01
C ARG A 158 -22.74 7.17 -13.57
N GLU A 159 -22.93 5.88 -13.34
CA GLU A 159 -23.09 5.32 -12.00
C GLU A 159 -21.76 5.30 -11.25
N ILE A 160 -20.68 5.09 -11.99
CA ILE A 160 -19.32 5.19 -11.48
C ILE A 160 -19.03 6.64 -11.07
N GLU A 161 -19.35 7.60 -11.92
CA GLU A 161 -19.20 9.04 -11.62
C GLU A 161 -19.99 9.44 -10.37
N GLN A 162 -21.24 9.00 -10.25
CA GLN A 162 -22.07 9.22 -9.06
C GLN A 162 -21.44 8.61 -7.80
N LEU A 163 -20.88 7.39 -7.91
CA LEU A 163 -20.21 6.76 -6.78
C LEU A 163 -18.98 7.55 -6.37
N VAL A 164 -18.10 7.91 -7.32
CA VAL A 164 -16.84 8.63 -7.05
C VAL A 164 -17.13 9.97 -6.39
N GLY A 165 -18.09 10.72 -6.93
CA GLY A 165 -18.45 12.07 -6.53
C GLY A 165 -17.47 13.12 -7.07
N ASP A 166 -17.75 14.39 -6.77
CA ASP A 166 -17.04 15.53 -7.37
C ASP A 166 -15.72 15.89 -6.67
N ASP A 167 -15.34 15.19 -5.60
CA ASP A 167 -14.14 15.50 -4.81
C ASP A 167 -12.98 14.54 -5.16
N PRO A 168 -12.09 14.94 -6.09
CA PRO A 168 -10.96 14.11 -6.51
C PRO A 168 -9.91 13.93 -5.40
N GLN A 169 -9.94 14.74 -4.34
CA GLN A 169 -8.99 14.59 -3.22
C GLN A 169 -9.36 13.43 -2.30
N ARG A 170 -10.64 13.01 -2.30
CA ARG A 170 -11.14 11.94 -1.43
C ARG A 170 -11.24 10.60 -2.12
N CYS A 171 -11.55 10.59 -3.40
CA CYS A 171 -11.73 9.38 -4.17
C CYS A 171 -11.28 9.59 -5.60
N ALA A 172 -10.32 8.77 -6.06
CA ALA A 172 -9.97 8.70 -7.47
C ALA A 172 -10.53 7.42 -8.10
N TYR A 173 -10.77 7.47 -9.41
CA TYR A 173 -11.25 6.34 -10.19
C TYR A 173 -10.35 6.05 -11.37
N PHE A 174 -10.11 4.75 -11.62
CA PHE A 174 -9.36 4.28 -12.78
C PHE A 174 -10.01 3.05 -13.40
N GLU A 175 -10.15 3.05 -14.71
CA GLU A 175 -10.30 1.82 -15.48
C GLU A 175 -8.93 1.20 -15.73
N ILE A 176 -8.77 -0.06 -15.34
CA ILE A 176 -7.50 -0.76 -15.39
C ILE A 176 -7.67 -2.13 -16.06
N SER A 177 -6.57 -2.68 -16.57
CA SER A 177 -6.46 -4.10 -16.88
C SER A 177 -5.19 -4.66 -16.26
N ALA A 178 -5.36 -5.47 -15.21
CA ALA A 178 -4.25 -6.22 -14.63
C ALA A 178 -3.58 -7.15 -15.67
N LYS A 179 -4.38 -7.69 -16.60
CA LYS A 179 -3.90 -8.56 -17.69
C LYS A 179 -2.98 -7.79 -18.64
N LYS A 180 -3.44 -6.65 -19.16
CA LYS A 180 -2.69 -5.81 -20.12
C LYS A 180 -1.68 -4.85 -19.48
N ASN A 181 -1.61 -4.80 -18.15
CA ASN A 181 -0.83 -3.84 -17.39
C ASN A 181 -1.16 -2.37 -17.77
N SER A 182 -2.44 -2.06 -17.95
CA SER A 182 -2.90 -0.71 -18.32
C SER A 182 -3.41 0.05 -17.12
N SER A 183 -3.10 1.35 -17.06
CA SER A 183 -3.55 2.32 -16.04
C SER A 183 -3.13 2.03 -14.58
N LEU A 184 -2.43 0.92 -14.32
CA LEU A 184 -2.01 0.51 -12.97
C LEU A 184 -1.02 1.50 -12.34
N ASP A 185 0.00 1.96 -13.09
CA ASP A 185 1.00 2.88 -12.56
C ASP A 185 0.38 4.23 -12.22
N GLN A 186 -0.51 4.75 -13.08
CA GLN A 186 -1.26 6.00 -12.81
C GLN A 186 -2.13 5.86 -11.56
N MET A 187 -2.83 4.74 -11.42
CA MET A 187 -3.67 4.42 -10.26
C MET A 187 -2.85 4.39 -8.95
N PHE A 188 -1.70 3.71 -8.93
CA PHE A 188 -0.84 3.66 -7.75
C PHE A 188 -0.22 5.02 -7.42
N ARG A 189 0.22 5.79 -8.43
CA ARG A 189 0.73 7.16 -8.22
C ARG A 189 -0.32 8.05 -7.57
N ALA A 190 -1.56 8.01 -8.06
CA ALA A 190 -2.66 8.79 -7.50
C ALA A 190 -2.98 8.37 -6.06
N LEU A 191 -3.04 7.06 -5.77
CA LEU A 191 -3.26 6.54 -4.42
C LEU A 191 -2.19 7.04 -3.44
N PHE A 192 -0.92 6.93 -3.82
CA PHE A 192 0.20 7.36 -2.98
C PHE A 192 0.25 8.88 -2.81
N ALA A 193 -0.11 9.66 -3.85
CA ALA A 193 -0.23 11.11 -3.74
C ALA A 193 -1.33 11.53 -2.77
N MET A 194 -2.53 10.94 -2.86
CA MET A 194 -3.64 11.19 -1.92
C MET A 194 -3.25 10.84 -0.48
N ALA A 195 -2.48 9.76 -0.30
CA ALA A 195 -1.97 9.34 0.99
C ALA A 195 -0.76 10.13 1.50
N LYS A 196 -0.30 11.15 0.75
CA LYS A 196 0.90 11.95 1.05
C LYS A 196 2.15 11.07 1.24
N LEU A 197 2.21 9.98 0.49
CA LEU A 197 3.33 9.04 0.47
C LEU A 197 4.37 9.45 -0.58
N PRO A 198 5.64 9.04 -0.42
CA PRO A 198 6.65 9.27 -1.45
C PRO A 198 6.22 8.69 -2.81
N SER A 199 6.30 9.50 -3.86
CA SER A 199 5.95 9.11 -5.23
C SER A 199 6.69 7.85 -5.70
N GLU A 200 7.93 7.67 -5.24
CA GLU A 200 8.85 6.58 -5.56
C GLU A 200 8.32 5.20 -5.09
N MET A 201 7.31 5.16 -4.22
CA MET A 201 6.62 3.90 -3.89
C MET A 201 5.85 3.32 -5.09
N SER A 202 5.53 4.13 -6.10
CA SER A 202 4.89 3.69 -7.35
C SER A 202 5.77 2.69 -8.10
N PRO A 203 5.21 1.60 -8.68
CA PRO A 203 5.98 0.50 -9.29
C PRO A 203 7.02 0.89 -10.33
N ASP A 204 6.80 2.00 -11.01
CA ASP A 204 7.59 2.55 -12.10
C ASP A 204 8.67 3.55 -11.66
N LEU A 205 8.63 4.00 -10.40
CA LEU A 205 9.52 5.04 -9.85
C LEU A 205 10.55 4.50 -8.85
N HIS A 206 10.71 3.19 -8.74
CA HIS A 206 11.79 2.55 -7.98
C HIS A 206 12.36 1.33 -8.70
N ARG A 207 13.62 1.02 -8.41
CA ARG A 207 14.26 -0.22 -8.86
C ARG A 207 13.81 -1.39 -8.00
N LYS A 208 13.24 -2.41 -8.62
CA LYS A 208 12.90 -3.68 -7.94
C LYS A 208 14.18 -4.49 -7.73
N VAL A 209 14.45 -4.89 -6.49
CA VAL A 209 15.65 -5.65 -6.11
C VAL A 209 15.21 -7.03 -5.61
N SER A 210 15.83 -8.09 -6.14
CA SER A 210 15.55 -9.45 -5.68
C SER A 210 16.16 -9.69 -4.30
N VAL A 211 15.54 -10.56 -3.50
CA VAL A 211 16.06 -10.96 -2.18
C VAL A 211 17.48 -11.53 -2.31
N GLN A 212 17.76 -12.29 -3.36
CA GLN A 212 19.10 -12.84 -3.61
C GLN A 212 20.17 -11.76 -3.81
N TYR A 213 19.80 -10.60 -4.33
CA TYR A 213 20.73 -9.48 -4.49
C TYR A 213 21.18 -8.94 -3.13
N CYS A 214 20.35 -9.07 -2.10
CA CYS A 214 20.66 -8.75 -0.72
C CYS A 214 21.83 -9.62 -0.22
N ASP A 215 21.82 -10.92 -0.51
CA ASP A 215 22.90 -11.86 -0.15
C ASP A 215 24.19 -11.65 -0.96
N VAL A 216 24.08 -11.33 -2.26
CA VAL A 216 25.24 -11.06 -3.12
C VAL A 216 25.97 -9.78 -2.68
N LEU A 217 25.22 -8.77 -2.25
CA LEU A 217 25.80 -7.54 -1.71
C LEU A 217 26.38 -7.72 -0.30
N HIS A 218 25.80 -8.58 0.54
CA HIS A 218 26.40 -8.98 1.82
C HIS A 218 27.81 -9.53 1.63
N LYS A 219 28.01 -10.42 0.65
CA LYS A 219 29.33 -11.02 0.36
C LYS A 219 30.35 -10.00 -0.18
N LYS A 220 29.92 -9.06 -1.04
CA LYS A 220 30.81 -8.01 -1.57
C LYS A 220 31.17 -6.93 -0.55
N ALA A 221 30.24 -6.55 0.33
CA ALA A 221 30.49 -5.56 1.38
C ALA A 221 31.46 -6.05 2.47
N LEU A 222 31.48 -7.36 2.76
CA LEU A 222 32.45 -7.98 3.66
C LEU A 222 33.88 -7.98 3.09
N ARG A 223 34.04 -8.08 1.77
CA ARG A 223 35.37 -8.01 1.11
C ARG A 223 35.98 -6.61 1.09
N ASN A 224 35.17 -5.56 1.03
CA ASN A 224 35.67 -4.17 0.92
C ASN A 224 35.82 -3.41 2.26
N LYS A 225 35.49 -4.03 3.40
CA LYS A 225 35.55 -3.39 4.73
C LYS A 225 36.97 -3.06 5.23
N LYS A 226 38.03 -3.42 4.50
CA LYS A 226 39.42 -3.08 4.86
C LYS A 226 39.97 -1.77 4.27
N LEU A 227 39.20 -0.99 3.48
CA LEU A 227 39.84 0.07 2.67
C LEU A 227 39.28 1.50 2.67
N LEU A 228 38.18 1.87 3.37
CA LEU A 228 37.68 3.25 3.28
C LEU A 228 37.34 3.89 4.65
N ARG A 229 38.39 4.40 5.32
CA ARG A 229 38.34 5.55 6.22
C ARG A 229 38.91 6.76 5.44
N ALA A 230 38.07 7.53 4.77
CA ALA A 230 38.32 8.91 4.33
C ALA A 230 37.18 9.37 3.40
N GLY A 231 36.69 10.61 3.58
CA GLY A 231 35.89 11.30 2.56
C GLY A 231 34.52 11.77 3.03
N SER A 232 34.50 12.94 3.66
CA SER A 232 33.35 13.85 3.74
C SER A 232 33.05 14.40 2.33
N GLY A 233 31.79 14.46 1.92
CA GLY A 233 31.40 15.00 0.63
C GLY A 233 29.89 14.90 0.39
N GLY A 234 29.23 16.07 0.29
CA GLY A 234 27.80 16.21 0.04
C GLY A 234 27.35 15.64 -1.30
N GLY A 235 26.05 15.42 -1.44
CA GLY A 235 25.44 14.99 -2.69
C GLY A 235 23.93 14.89 -2.55
N GLY A 236 23.22 15.82 -3.18
CA GLY A 236 21.79 15.74 -3.40
C GLY A 236 21.46 14.43 -4.14
N GLY A 237 20.45 13.71 -3.64
CA GLY A 237 20.06 12.41 -4.17
C GLY A 237 19.41 12.57 -5.54
N ASP A 238 20.06 11.98 -6.55
CA ASP A 238 19.47 11.74 -7.86
C ASP A 238 18.23 10.83 -7.68
N PRO A 239 17.08 11.11 -8.32
CA PRO A 239 15.91 10.23 -8.32
C PRO A 239 16.18 8.75 -8.71
N GLY A 240 17.39 8.42 -9.21
CA GLY A 240 17.85 7.06 -9.46
C GLY A 240 18.12 6.16 -8.24
N ASP A 241 17.97 6.67 -7.01
CA ASP A 241 18.33 5.97 -5.76
C ASP A 241 17.17 5.28 -5.02
N ALA A 242 15.95 5.24 -5.58
CA ALA A 242 14.84 4.54 -4.95
C ALA A 242 14.87 3.03 -5.24
N PHE A 243 14.78 2.21 -4.19
CA PHE A 243 14.77 0.74 -4.30
C PHE A 243 13.58 0.15 -3.56
N GLY A 244 12.98 -0.90 -4.12
CA GLY A 244 11.91 -1.68 -3.50
C GLY A 244 12.28 -3.15 -3.39
N ILE A 245 12.06 -3.76 -2.22
CA ILE A 245 12.33 -5.17 -1.94
C ILE A 245 11.06 -5.81 -1.36
N VAL A 246 10.59 -6.90 -1.97
CA VAL A 246 9.49 -7.70 -1.42
C VAL A 246 10.06 -8.70 -0.42
N ALA A 247 9.52 -8.72 0.80
CA ALA A 247 9.94 -9.66 1.82
C ALA A 247 9.46 -11.08 1.48
N PRO A 248 10.36 -12.07 1.32
CA PRO A 248 9.95 -13.45 1.12
C PRO A 248 9.39 -13.95 2.46
N PHE A 249 8.22 -14.57 2.48
CA PHE A 249 7.60 -15.15 3.68
C PHE A 249 7.07 -14.15 4.74
N ALA A 250 6.70 -12.94 4.32
CA ALA A 250 5.93 -12.05 5.18
C ALA A 250 4.66 -12.77 5.69
N ARG A 251 4.40 -12.71 6.99
CA ARG A 251 3.19 -13.30 7.60
C ARG A 251 2.25 -12.20 8.09
N ARG A 252 0.94 -12.46 7.97
CA ARG A 252 -0.10 -11.61 8.54
C ARG A 252 0.15 -11.43 10.05
N PRO A 253 0.17 -10.20 10.58
CA PRO A 253 0.27 -9.96 12.01
C PRO A 253 -0.88 -10.61 12.79
N SER A 254 -0.65 -10.92 14.06
CA SER A 254 -1.70 -11.44 14.93
C SER A 254 -2.80 -10.40 15.17
N VAL A 255 -4.01 -10.84 15.53
CA VAL A 255 -5.10 -9.93 15.94
C VAL A 255 -4.65 -9.01 17.08
N HIS A 256 -3.87 -9.55 18.03
CA HIS A 256 -3.30 -8.74 19.11
C HIS A 256 -2.38 -7.62 18.59
N SER A 257 -1.50 -7.95 17.64
CA SER A 257 -0.62 -6.97 16.98
C SER A 257 -1.43 -5.91 16.23
N ASP A 258 -2.51 -6.29 15.56
CA ASP A 258 -3.41 -5.36 14.88
C ASP A 258 -4.17 -4.44 15.85
N LEU A 259 -4.61 -4.95 17.00
CA LEU A 259 -5.25 -4.15 18.04
C LEU A 259 -4.27 -3.13 18.65
N MET A 260 -3.01 -3.53 18.88
CA MET A 260 -1.96 -2.61 19.32
C MET A 260 -1.68 -1.53 18.27
N TYR A 261 -1.62 -1.91 16.99
CA TYR A 261 -1.44 -0.98 15.88
C TYR A 261 -2.56 0.08 15.81
N ILE A 262 -3.83 -0.35 15.94
CA ILE A 262 -4.98 0.57 15.98
C ILE A 262 -4.87 1.53 17.17
N ARG A 263 -4.48 1.01 18.36
CA ARG A 263 -4.31 1.81 19.58
C ARG A 263 -3.21 2.86 19.43
N GLU A 264 -2.08 2.49 18.83
CA GLU A 264 -0.96 3.41 18.58
C GLU A 264 -1.38 4.55 17.66
N LYS A 265 -2.09 4.26 16.56
CA LYS A 265 -2.59 5.29 15.63
C LYS A 265 -3.62 6.21 16.26
N ALA A 266 -4.51 5.69 17.10
CA ALA A 266 -5.44 6.51 17.85
C ALA A 266 -4.72 7.45 18.85
N SER A 267 -3.57 7.04 19.38
CA SER A 267 -2.80 7.79 20.37
C SER A 267 -1.85 8.82 19.75
N ALA A 268 -1.23 8.51 18.60
CA ALA A 268 -0.34 9.42 17.89
C ALA A 268 -1.03 10.72 17.46
N GLY A 269 -2.32 10.66 17.14
CA GLY A 269 -3.16 11.84 16.88
C GLY A 269 -3.42 12.72 18.11
N SER A 270 -3.14 12.23 19.32
CA SER A 270 -3.20 13.02 20.56
C SER A 270 -1.85 13.66 20.90
N GLN A 271 -0.72 12.96 20.72
CA GLN A 271 0.61 13.53 21.04
C GLN A 271 1.09 14.61 20.07
N ALA A 272 0.66 14.60 18.80
CA ALA A 272 0.96 15.70 17.89
C ALA A 272 0.35 17.04 18.37
N LYS A 273 -0.78 16.99 19.09
CA LYS A 273 -1.50 18.19 19.57
C LYS A 273 -0.89 18.81 20.83
N ASP A 274 -0.15 18.05 21.64
CA ASP A 274 0.50 18.61 22.84
C ASP A 274 1.78 19.39 22.50
N LYS A 275 2.38 19.17 21.32
CA LYS A 275 3.58 19.91 20.88
C LYS A 275 3.27 21.25 20.20
N GLU A 276 2.03 21.51 19.81
CA GLU A 276 1.63 22.78 19.17
C GLU A 276 0.94 23.78 20.13
N ARG A 277 0.79 23.45 21.42
CA ARG A 277 0.07 24.27 22.40
C ARG A 277 0.92 24.99 23.46
N CYS A 278 2.23 25.12 23.26
CA CYS A 278 3.09 25.83 24.19
C CYS A 278 3.90 26.92 23.47
N VAL A 279 3.47 28.18 23.61
CA VAL A 279 4.23 29.43 23.86
C VAL A 279 3.29 30.60 23.59
N ILE A 280 2.71 31.19 24.64
CA ILE A 280 2.41 32.62 24.67
C ILE A 280 2.99 33.13 25.99
N SER A 281 4.07 33.90 25.88
CA SER A 281 4.52 34.85 26.90
C SER A 281 3.76 36.16 26.73
#